data_AF-A0A6G0Y7B9-F1
#
_entry.id   AF-A0A6G0Y7B9-F1
#
_cell.length_a   1.000
_cell.length_b   1.000
_cell.length_c   1.000
_cell.angle_alpha   90.00
_cell.angle_beta   90.00
_cell.angle_gamma   90.00
#
_symmetry.space_group_name_H-M   'P 1'
#
loop_
_entity.id
_entity.type
_entity.pdbx_description
1 polymer ?
#
loop_
_entity_poly.entity_id
_entity_poly.type
_entity_poly.pdbx_seq_one_letter_code
_entity_poly.pdbx_strand_id
1 'polypeptide(L)'
;MGVFCQPSEPQSLWEPFRNDFCEDILLTERTRLNDLQFTFFDEIFNRSLIEIEDKVVCLSEKYLTEYGMNSPVRNENASDPFEFSISRSYDNNRLQEFVEINLPKLVNDQKYAFNVITES
;
A
#
# COMPACT_ATOMS: atom_id res chain seq x y z
N MET A 1 -7.91 26.58 28.49
CA MET A 1 -9.09 26.05 27.77
C MET A 1 -8.56 24.93 26.88
N GLY A 2 -8.69 23.68 27.33
CA GLY A 2 -8.20 22.53 26.58
C GLY A 2 -9.06 22.36 25.35
N VAL A 3 -8.47 22.49 24.16
CA VAL A 3 -9.14 22.14 22.91
C VAL A 3 -9.25 20.61 22.95
N PHE A 4 -10.39 20.10 23.39
CA PHE A 4 -10.71 18.70 23.14
C PHE A 4 -10.83 18.59 21.63
N CYS A 5 -9.86 17.93 20.99
CA CYS A 5 -10.07 17.41 19.64
C CYS A 5 -11.30 16.52 19.73
N GLN A 6 -12.43 16.99 19.20
CA GLN A 6 -13.57 16.11 19.02
C GLN A 6 -13.09 14.93 18.18
N PRO A 7 -13.42 13.68 18.55
CA PRO A 7 -13.17 12.54 17.69
C PRO A 7 -13.81 12.86 16.33
N SER A 8 -13.00 12.84 15.27
CA SER A 8 -13.53 12.93 13.91
C SER A 8 -14.53 11.79 13.72
N GLU A 9 -15.69 12.09 13.15
CA GLU A 9 -16.63 11.07 12.69
C GLU A 9 -16.03 10.45 11.42
N PRO A 10 -15.55 9.18 11.44
CA PRO A 10 -14.74 8.68 10.33
C PRO A 10 -15.52 8.58 9.02
N GLN A 11 -16.83 8.38 9.08
CA GLN A 11 -17.68 8.36 7.89
C GLN A 11 -17.74 9.74 7.20
N SER A 12 -17.77 10.83 7.96
CA SER A 12 -17.78 12.19 7.39
C SER A 12 -16.42 12.61 6.85
N LEU A 13 -15.33 11.92 7.23
CA LEU A 13 -14.03 12.02 6.57
C LEU A 13 -13.96 11.13 5.33
N TRP A 14 -14.46 9.90 5.39
CA TRP A 14 -14.36 8.94 4.30
C TRP A 14 -15.10 9.40 3.04
N GLU A 15 -16.38 9.77 3.14
CA GLU A 15 -17.19 10.09 1.95
C GLU A 15 -16.61 11.19 1.05
N PRO A 16 -16.16 12.35 1.57
CA PRO A 16 -15.59 13.40 0.73
C PRO A 16 -14.18 13.10 0.21
N PHE A 17 -13.37 12.31 0.93
CA PHE A 17 -11.95 12.11 0.63
C PHE A 17 -11.60 10.70 0.15
N ARG A 18 -12.57 9.79 0.01
CA ARG A 18 -12.34 8.40 -0.39
C ARG A 18 -11.54 8.26 -1.68
N ASN A 19 -11.75 9.14 -2.66
CA ASN A 19 -10.99 9.09 -3.91
C ASN A 19 -9.51 9.40 -3.68
N ASP A 20 -9.22 10.39 -2.83
CA ASP A 20 -7.85 10.77 -2.49
C ASP A 20 -7.16 9.64 -1.69
N PHE A 21 -7.87 9.02 -0.74
CA PHE A 21 -7.36 7.84 -0.01
C PHE A 21 -7.09 6.63 -0.90
N CYS A 22 -7.79 6.54 -2.03
CA CYS A 22 -7.71 5.43 -2.96
C CYS A 22 -6.76 5.68 -4.15
N GLU A 23 -6.12 6.87 -4.23
CA GLU A 23 -5.36 7.29 -5.41
C GLU A 23 -4.20 6.33 -5.72
N ASP A 24 -3.44 5.91 -4.71
CA ASP A 24 -2.31 5.00 -4.88
C ASP A 24 -2.73 3.62 -5.38
N ILE A 25 -3.88 3.11 -4.88
CA ILE A 25 -4.44 1.83 -5.34
C ILE A 25 -4.94 1.96 -6.78
N LEU A 26 -5.59 3.08 -7.13
CA LEU A 26 -6.02 3.34 -8.51
C LEU A 26 -4.82 3.42 -9.47
N LEU A 27 -3.74 4.11 -9.07
CA LEU A 27 -2.52 4.20 -9.86
C LEU A 27 -1.90 2.81 -10.07
N THR A 28 -1.86 1.99 -9.02
CA THR A 28 -1.36 0.62 -9.08
C THR A 28 -2.14 -0.23 -10.09
N GLU A 29 -3.47 -0.16 -10.07
CA GLU A 29 -4.31 -0.89 -11.04
C GLU A 29 -4.14 -0.38 -12.47
N ARG A 30 -4.05 0.94 -12.68
CA ARG A 30 -3.77 1.54 -14.00
C ARG A 30 -2.45 1.03 -14.57
N THR A 31 -1.41 0.98 -13.75
CA THR A 31 -0.11 0.44 -14.14
C THR A 31 -0.19 -1.05 -14.44
N ARG A 32 -0.89 -1.83 -13.61
CA ARG A 32 -1.04 -3.28 -13.77
C ARG A 32 -1.79 -3.66 -15.06
N LEU A 33 -2.86 -2.93 -15.37
CA LEU A 33 -3.69 -3.15 -16.55
C LEU A 33 -3.16 -2.47 -17.81
N ASN A 34 -2.16 -1.59 -17.66
CA ASN A 34 -1.69 -0.68 -18.71
C ASN A 34 -2.84 0.12 -19.34
N ASP A 35 -3.79 0.56 -18.50
CA ASP A 35 -4.98 1.31 -18.91
C ASP A 35 -5.12 2.58 -18.06
N LEU A 36 -4.80 3.73 -18.67
CA LEU A 36 -4.91 5.03 -18.02
C LEU A 36 -6.36 5.51 -17.86
N GLN A 37 -7.31 4.92 -18.60
CA GLN A 37 -8.74 5.24 -18.51
C GLN A 37 -9.45 4.46 -17.41
N PHE A 38 -8.77 3.48 -16.79
CA PHE A 38 -9.27 2.79 -15.63
C PHE A 38 -9.61 3.78 -14.52
N THR A 39 -10.76 3.57 -13.86
CA THR A 39 -11.37 4.52 -12.94
C THR A 39 -11.81 3.84 -11.65
N PHE A 40 -12.24 4.63 -10.67
CA PHE A 40 -12.71 4.13 -9.39
C PHE A 40 -13.92 3.20 -9.54
N PHE A 41 -13.89 2.11 -8.79
CA PHE A 41 -15.00 1.18 -8.61
C PHE A 41 -14.94 0.58 -7.21
N ASP A 42 -15.98 -0.14 -6.80
CA ASP A 42 -16.19 -0.56 -5.41
C ASP A 42 -15.01 -1.36 -4.82
N GLU A 43 -14.29 -2.13 -5.64
CA GLU A 43 -13.13 -2.91 -5.16
C GLU A 43 -11.96 -2.02 -4.72
N ILE A 44 -11.72 -0.88 -5.39
CA ILE A 44 -10.66 0.06 -5.01
C ILE A 44 -10.97 0.66 -3.63
N PHE A 45 -12.21 1.07 -3.43
CA PHE A 45 -12.68 1.59 -2.15
C PHE A 45 -12.59 0.52 -1.07
N ASN A 46 -13.01 -0.70 -1.38
CA ASN A 46 -12.94 -1.83 -0.46
C ASN A 46 -11.50 -2.17 -0.05
N ARG A 47 -10.58 -2.23 -1.01
CA ARG A 47 -9.15 -2.49 -0.75
C ARG A 47 -8.54 -1.40 0.12
N SER A 48 -8.90 -0.14 -0.11
CA SER A 48 -8.44 0.97 0.73
C SER A 48 -8.99 0.87 2.15
N LEU A 49 -10.26 0.46 2.32
CA LEU A 49 -10.83 0.22 3.65
C LEU A 49 -10.16 -0.96 4.38
N ILE A 50 -9.73 -2.00 3.68
CA ILE A 50 -8.93 -3.11 4.26
C ILE A 50 -7.61 -2.58 4.82
N GLU A 51 -6.86 -1.81 4.02
CA GLU A 51 -5.58 -1.22 4.44
C GLU A 51 -5.76 -0.31 5.67
N ILE A 52 -6.77 0.56 5.64
CA ILE A 52 -7.08 1.43 6.78
C ILE A 52 -7.44 0.59 8.01
N GLU A 53 -8.29 -0.42 7.88
CA GLU A 53 -8.69 -1.28 8.99
C GLU A 53 -7.49 -2.03 9.60
N ASP A 54 -6.58 -2.54 8.78
CA ASP A 54 -5.37 -3.22 9.27
C ASP A 54 -4.49 -2.29 10.11
N LYS A 55 -4.35 -1.01 9.71
CA LYS A 55 -3.66 -0.01 10.53
C LYS A 55 -4.42 0.32 11.81
N VAL A 56 -5.74 0.47 11.75
CA VAL A 56 -6.57 0.79 12.92
C VAL A 56 -6.52 -0.36 13.95
N VAL A 57 -6.67 -1.61 13.51
CA VAL A 57 -6.55 -2.80 14.36
C VAL A 57 -5.16 -2.87 14.99
N CYS A 58 -4.11 -2.62 14.21
CA CYS A 58 -2.73 -2.60 14.72
C CYS A 58 -2.50 -1.54 15.81
N LEU A 59 -3.11 -0.36 15.67
CA LEU A 59 -2.93 0.76 16.60
C LEU A 59 -3.84 0.72 17.82
N SER A 60 -5.02 0.12 17.71
CA SER A 60 -6.08 0.27 18.70
C SER A 60 -6.76 -1.03 19.13
N GLU A 61 -6.43 -2.15 18.47
CA GLU A 61 -7.10 -3.45 18.62
C GLU A 61 -8.60 -3.42 18.29
N LYS A 62 -9.06 -2.36 17.60
CA LYS A 62 -10.44 -2.15 17.21
C LYS A 62 -10.64 -2.19 15.71
N TYR A 63 -11.84 -2.59 15.30
CA TYR A 63 -12.25 -2.63 13.89
C TYR A 63 -12.91 -1.33 13.47
N LEU A 64 -13.01 -1.09 12.15
CA LEU A 64 -13.66 0.11 11.61
C LEU A 64 -15.12 0.23 12.04
N THR A 65 -15.81 -0.89 12.21
CA THR A 65 -17.19 -0.95 12.70
C THR A 65 -17.39 -0.34 14.08
N GLU A 66 -16.37 -0.40 14.95
CA GLU A 66 -16.39 0.21 16.28
C GLU A 66 -16.32 1.74 16.23
N TYR A 67 -15.96 2.29 15.07
CA TYR A 67 -15.95 3.73 14.81
C TYR A 67 -17.09 4.18 13.89
N GLY A 68 -18.10 3.32 13.67
CA GLY A 68 -19.29 3.65 12.85
C GLY A 68 -19.09 3.51 11.34
N MET A 69 -17.97 2.92 10.90
CA MET A 69 -17.71 2.63 9.48
C MET A 69 -18.24 1.25 9.09
N ASN A 70 -18.46 1.02 7.80
CA ASN A 70 -18.78 -0.32 7.30
C ASN A 70 -17.54 -1.23 7.38
N SER A 71 -17.75 -2.50 7.70
CA SER A 71 -16.69 -3.51 7.63
C SER A 71 -16.25 -3.67 6.17
N PRO A 72 -14.95 -3.66 5.86
CA PRO A 72 -14.48 -4.01 4.54
C PRO A 72 -14.77 -5.49 4.24
N VAL A 73 -14.99 -5.79 2.95
CA VAL A 73 -15.20 -7.14 2.44
C VAL A 73 -13.86 -7.78 2.18
N ARG A 74 -13.39 -8.58 3.14
CA ARG A 74 -12.18 -9.39 3.02
C ARG A 74 -12.52 -10.69 2.30
N ASN A 75 -12.48 -10.69 0.96
CA ASN A 75 -12.44 -11.94 0.22
C ASN A 75 -11.04 -12.53 0.41
N GLU A 76 -10.92 -13.75 0.91
CA GLU A 76 -9.64 -14.46 1.10
C GLU A 76 -8.82 -14.54 -0.20
N ASN A 77 -9.46 -14.34 -1.36
CA ASN A 77 -8.82 -14.28 -2.68
C ASN A 77 -8.50 -12.86 -3.19
N ALA A 78 -8.87 -11.81 -2.46
CA ALA A 78 -8.69 -10.40 -2.85
C ALA A 78 -7.51 -9.71 -2.15
N SER A 79 -6.78 -10.42 -1.28
CA SER A 79 -5.44 -9.96 -0.87
C SER A 79 -4.59 -9.93 -2.12
N ASP A 80 -4.19 -8.73 -2.55
CA ASP A 80 -3.25 -8.59 -3.66
C ASP A 80 -2.00 -9.41 -3.33
N PRO A 81 -1.62 -10.39 -4.18
CA PRO A 81 -0.36 -11.09 -4.04
C PRO A 81 0.82 -10.12 -3.90
N PHE A 82 0.69 -8.91 -4.42
CA PHE A 82 1.68 -7.83 -4.30
C PHE A 82 1.81 -7.28 -2.87
N GLU A 83 0.71 -6.98 -2.17
CA GLU A 83 0.74 -6.56 -0.74
C GLU A 83 1.37 -7.65 0.14
N PHE A 84 1.04 -8.91 -0.15
CA PHE A 84 1.65 -10.04 0.54
C PHE A 84 3.15 -10.17 0.23
N SER A 85 3.58 -9.86 -1.00
CA SER A 85 4.98 -9.92 -1.45
C SER A 85 5.85 -8.77 -0.94
N ILE A 86 5.28 -7.58 -0.74
CA ILE A 86 5.96 -6.44 -0.13
C ILE A 86 6.05 -6.64 1.39
N SER A 87 4.99 -7.16 2.01
CA SER A 87 4.90 -7.36 3.46
C SER A 87 5.70 -8.56 3.98
N ARG A 88 5.92 -9.62 3.17
CA ARG A 88 6.69 -10.80 3.58
C ARG A 88 7.63 -11.34 2.52
N SER A 89 8.91 -11.29 2.88
CA SER A 89 10.07 -12.01 2.33
C SER A 89 10.37 -11.76 0.86
N TYR A 90 11.21 -10.76 0.60
CA TYR A 90 12.08 -10.82 -0.55
C TYR A 90 12.78 -12.20 -0.59
N ASP A 91 12.69 -12.88 -1.73
CA ASP A 91 13.49 -14.08 -1.98
C ASP A 91 14.96 -13.68 -2.09
N ASN A 92 15.68 -13.81 -0.97
CA ASN A 92 17.09 -13.42 -0.88
C ASN A 92 17.95 -14.14 -1.93
N ASN A 93 17.62 -15.37 -2.30
CA ASN A 93 18.38 -16.10 -3.31
C ASN A 93 18.19 -15.46 -4.69
N ARG A 94 16.94 -15.13 -5.04
CA ARG A 94 16.61 -14.46 -6.30
C ARG A 94 17.16 -13.04 -6.37
N LEU A 95 17.15 -12.30 -5.27
CA LEU A 95 17.77 -10.97 -5.20
C LEU A 95 19.28 -11.05 -5.35
N GLN A 96 19.92 -12.02 -4.70
CA GLN A 96 21.36 -12.24 -4.82
C GLN A 96 21.73 -12.60 -6.26
N GLU A 97 21.00 -13.52 -6.90
CA GLU A 97 21.20 -13.88 -8.31
C GLU A 97 21.04 -12.66 -9.23
N PHE A 98 20.03 -11.82 -8.98
CA PHE A 98 19.82 -10.58 -9.74
C PHE A 98 21.02 -9.62 -9.62
N VAL A 99 21.59 -9.47 -8.42
CA VAL A 99 22.79 -8.65 -8.21
C VAL A 99 23.98 -9.24 -8.96
N GLU A 100 24.25 -10.54 -8.83
CA GLU A 100 25.38 -11.21 -9.48
C GLU A 100 25.32 -11.09 -11.01
N ILE A 101 24.13 -11.19 -11.61
CA ILE A 101 23.93 -11.07 -13.06
C ILE A 101 24.12 -9.64 -13.56
N ASN A 102 23.72 -8.63 -12.79
CA ASN A 102 23.64 -7.25 -13.27
C ASN A 102 24.79 -6.36 -12.80
N LEU A 103 25.48 -6.71 -11.71
CA LEU A 103 26.65 -5.97 -11.22
C LEU A 103 27.76 -5.82 -12.27
N PRO A 104 28.09 -6.84 -13.09
CA PRO A 104 29.09 -6.69 -14.16
C PRO A 104 28.63 -5.82 -15.34
N LYS A 105 27.32 -5.58 -15.47
CA LYS A 105 26.73 -4.80 -16.57
C LYS A 105 26.66 -3.30 -16.28
N LEU A 106 26.96 -2.90 -15.05
CA LEU A 106 26.90 -1.50 -14.64
C LEU A 106 27.95 -0.66 -15.37
N VAL A 107 27.54 0.53 -15.81
CA VAL A 107 28.48 1.56 -16.27
C VAL A 107 29.17 2.23 -15.07
N ASN A 108 30.25 2.96 -15.31
CA ASN A 108 31.09 3.55 -14.26
C ASN A 108 30.29 4.36 -13.23
N ASP A 109 29.36 5.21 -13.67
CA ASP A 109 28.57 6.06 -12.78
C ASP A 109 27.60 5.25 -11.91
N GLN A 110 26.97 4.22 -12.48
CA GLN A 110 26.08 3.31 -11.75
C GLN A 110 26.84 2.47 -10.73
N LYS A 111 28.05 2.01 -11.11
CA LYS A 111 28.92 1.25 -10.23
C LYS A 111 29.40 2.10 -9.05
N TYR A 112 29.73 3.37 -9.31
CA TYR A 112 30.06 4.33 -8.25
C TYR A 112 28.89 4.52 -7.29
N ALA A 113 27.69 4.79 -7.79
CA ALA A 113 26.50 4.96 -6.95
C ALA A 113 26.17 3.70 -6.14
N PHE A 114 26.25 2.51 -6.76
CA PHE A 114 26.02 1.23 -6.09
C PHE A 114 26.98 1.06 -4.90
N ASN A 115 28.29 1.23 -5.12
CA ASN A 115 29.29 1.08 -4.07
C ASN A 115 29.06 2.06 -2.90
N VAL A 116 28.77 3.33 -3.19
CA VAL A 116 28.48 4.34 -2.15
C VAL A 116 27.30 3.92 -1.27
N ILE A 117 26.24 3.37 -1.87
CA ILE A 117 25.04 2.96 -1.14
C ILE A 117 25.29 1.69 -0.30
N THR A 118 26.08 0.73 -0.82
CA THR A 118 26.29 -0.57 -0.16
C THR A 118 27.44 -0.59 0.84
N GLU A 119 28.39 0.35 0.76
CA GLU A 119 29.53 0.47 1.67
C GLU A 119 29.25 1.42 2.87
N SER A 120 28.03 1.93 2.99
CA SER A 120 27.54 2.76 4.12
C SER A 120 26.99 1.91 5.26
#